data_AF-A0A1M7IE19-F1
#
_entry.id   AF-A0A1M7IE19-F1
#
_cell.length_a   1.000
_cell.length_b   1.000
_cell.length_c   1.000
_cell.angle_alpha   90.00
_cell.angle_beta   90.00
_cell.angle_gamma   90.00
#
_symmetry.space_group_name_H-M   'P 1'
#
loop_
_entity.id
_entity.type
_entity.pdbx_description
1 polymer ?
#
loop_
_entity_poly.entity_id
_entity_poly.type
_entity_poly.pdbx_seq_one_letter_code
_entity_poly.pdbx_strand_id
1 'polypeptide(L)'
;MAKLDASLKSAYELAAKNLALTKFPEEDWIRVNGVRLSKTRKIQSEKSKNAKDVLEKEMEIASMLAAAGHFVWMLPENNAVGKNPDAIIDGLIYDFKQVKLSKVEQRFVEALKQANNVVLRLLDERNVSRVLGKIKKHVKNKKVGTLFVIIGSDVRRFDFDEI
;
A
#
# COMPACT_ATOMS: atom_id res chain seq x y z
N MET A 1 22.73 -19.64 -7.74
CA MET A 1 21.34 -19.15 -7.90
C MET A 1 21.17 -17.77 -7.24
N ALA A 2 21.87 -16.72 -7.68
CA ALA A 2 21.79 -15.37 -7.07
C ALA A 2 21.42 -14.25 -8.06
N LYS A 3 21.43 -14.52 -9.38
CA LYS A 3 21.14 -13.52 -10.42
C LYS A 3 19.63 -13.30 -10.66
N LEU A 4 18.80 -14.32 -10.46
CA LEU A 4 17.35 -14.23 -10.71
C LEU A 4 16.65 -13.24 -9.77
N ASP A 5 17.11 -13.18 -8.51
CA ASP A 5 16.55 -12.32 -7.46
C ASP A 5 16.88 -10.84 -7.71
N ALA A 6 18.13 -10.54 -8.09
CA ALA A 6 18.55 -9.17 -8.42
C ALA A 6 17.80 -8.61 -9.65
N SER A 7 17.63 -9.42 -10.70
CA SER A 7 16.89 -8.98 -11.90
C SER A 7 15.42 -8.71 -11.61
N LEU A 8 14.78 -9.54 -10.78
CA LEU A 8 13.39 -9.35 -10.40
C LEU A 8 13.22 -8.10 -9.53
N LYS A 9 14.12 -7.90 -8.58
CA LYS A 9 14.17 -6.70 -7.75
C LYS A 9 14.31 -5.42 -8.60
N SER A 10 15.23 -5.43 -9.57
CA SER A 10 15.39 -4.31 -10.51
C SER A 10 14.14 -4.08 -11.36
N ALA A 11 13.44 -5.14 -11.76
CA ALA A 11 12.19 -5.02 -12.51
C ALA A 11 11.09 -4.35 -11.67
N TYR A 12 10.91 -4.75 -10.40
CA TYR A 12 9.93 -4.12 -9.51
C TYR A 12 10.27 -2.66 -9.19
N GLU A 13 11.55 -2.36 -8.97
CA GLU A 13 12.01 -0.98 -8.77
C GLU A 13 11.68 -0.12 -9.99
N LEU A 14 12.00 -0.62 -11.19
CA LEU A 14 11.74 0.07 -12.45
C LEU A 14 10.24 0.23 -12.70
N ALA A 15 9.43 -0.79 -12.43
CA ALA A 15 7.98 -0.74 -12.58
C ALA A 15 7.35 0.30 -11.65
N ALA A 16 7.73 0.30 -10.37
CA ALA A 16 7.26 1.29 -9.39
C ALA A 16 7.64 2.72 -9.80
N LYS A 17 8.92 2.91 -10.18
CA LYS A 17 9.44 4.21 -10.63
C LYS A 17 8.71 4.70 -11.88
N ASN A 18 8.59 3.86 -12.91
CA ASN A 18 7.96 4.24 -14.17
C ASN A 18 6.49 4.63 -13.94
N LEU A 19 5.75 3.84 -13.16
CA LEU A 19 4.35 4.14 -12.89
C LEU A 19 4.19 5.46 -12.14
N ALA A 20 5.05 5.74 -11.15
CA ALA A 20 5.04 6.99 -10.40
C ALA A 20 5.34 8.19 -11.31
N LEU A 21 6.40 8.13 -12.10
CA LEU A 21 6.82 9.23 -12.97
C LEU A 21 5.86 9.46 -14.15
N THR A 22 5.21 8.41 -14.67
CA THR A 22 4.19 8.56 -15.70
C THR A 22 2.90 9.17 -15.14
N LYS A 23 2.49 8.80 -13.92
CA LYS A 23 1.25 9.32 -13.32
C LYS A 23 1.41 10.72 -12.72
N PHE A 24 2.60 11.04 -12.20
CA PHE A 24 2.90 12.29 -11.50
C PHE A 24 4.24 12.86 -11.99
N PRO A 25 4.31 13.29 -13.26
CA PRO A 25 5.57 13.73 -13.88
C PRO A 25 6.16 14.99 -13.25
N GLU A 26 5.32 15.84 -12.65
CA GLU A 26 5.72 17.10 -12.02
C GLU A 26 5.97 16.96 -10.50
N GLU A 27 5.83 15.76 -9.93
CA GLU A 27 6.02 15.55 -8.49
C GLU A 27 7.51 15.38 -8.14
N ASP A 28 7.91 16.04 -7.05
CA ASP A 28 9.21 15.86 -6.42
C ASP A 28 9.14 14.70 -5.40
N TRP A 29 10.15 13.82 -5.42
CA TRP A 29 10.17 12.65 -4.55
C TRP A 29 11.35 12.70 -3.56
N ILE A 30 11.04 12.66 -2.27
CA ILE A 30 12.05 12.57 -1.21
C ILE A 30 12.16 11.13 -0.69
N ARG A 31 13.29 10.78 -0.06
CA ARG A 31 13.48 9.46 0.54
C ARG A 31 13.38 9.54 2.05
N VAL A 32 12.52 8.72 2.65
CA VAL A 32 12.32 8.63 4.11
C VAL A 32 12.21 7.15 4.49
N ASN A 33 13.09 6.64 5.35
CA ASN A 33 13.05 5.24 5.82
C ASN A 33 12.91 4.18 4.71
N GLY A 34 13.62 4.35 3.61
CA GLY A 34 13.55 3.43 2.46
C GLY A 34 12.37 3.66 1.51
N VAL A 35 11.38 4.47 1.90
CA VAL A 35 10.20 4.85 1.11
C VAL A 35 10.48 6.09 0.27
N ARG A 36 9.93 6.14 -0.95
CA ARG A 36 9.85 7.38 -1.75
C ARG A 36 8.54 8.09 -1.41
N LEU A 37 8.62 9.33 -0.96
CA LEU A 37 7.46 10.12 -0.52
C LEU A 37 7.28 11.34 -1.42
N SER A 38 6.07 11.55 -1.93
CA SER A 38 5.67 12.80 -2.58
C SER A 38 5.95 13.99 -1.64
N LYS A 39 6.70 14.96 -2.15
CA LYS A 39 7.01 16.19 -1.43
C LYS A 39 5.73 16.99 -1.20
N THR A 40 4.79 16.97 -2.15
CA THR A 40 3.46 17.58 -2.00
C THR A 40 2.70 16.98 -0.81
N ARG A 41 2.64 15.65 -0.69
CA ARG A 41 1.97 14.97 0.45
C ARG A 41 2.59 15.35 1.78
N LYS A 42 3.93 15.43 1.84
CA LYS A 42 4.63 15.90 3.03
C LYS A 42 4.18 17.31 3.42
N ILE A 43 4.21 18.27 2.49
CA ILE A 43 3.81 19.66 2.75
C ILE A 43 2.34 19.73 3.18
N GLN A 44 1.46 18.96 2.54
CA GLN A 44 0.03 18.91 2.90
C GLN A 44 -0.17 18.38 4.33
N SER A 45 0.58 17.37 4.74
CA SER A 45 0.49 16.80 6.10
C SER A 45 0.83 17.81 7.20
N GLU A 46 1.71 18.78 6.91
CA GLU A 46 2.14 19.80 7.85
C GLU A 46 1.07 20.88 8.10
N LYS A 47 0.01 20.93 7.28
CA LYS A 47 -1.06 21.94 7.39
C LYS A 47 -1.99 21.72 8.60
N SER A 48 -2.06 20.51 9.14
CA SER A 48 -2.87 20.24 10.33
C SER A 48 -2.36 19.02 11.10
N LYS A 49 -2.62 18.99 12.42
CA LYS A 49 -2.29 17.82 13.24
C LYS A 49 -2.94 16.53 12.72
N ASN A 50 -4.19 16.61 12.26
CA ASN A 50 -4.90 15.44 11.75
C ASN A 50 -4.26 14.89 10.47
N ALA A 51 -3.85 15.77 9.53
CA ALA A 51 -3.18 15.34 8.31
C ALA A 51 -1.80 14.73 8.61
N LYS A 52 -1.08 15.28 9.58
CA LYS A 52 0.17 14.71 10.08
C LYS A 52 -0.04 13.32 10.68
N ASP A 53 -1.01 13.15 11.57
CA ASP A 53 -1.33 11.87 12.21
C ASP A 53 -1.78 10.80 11.20
N VAL A 54 -2.41 11.20 10.09
CA VAL A 54 -2.76 10.31 8.97
C VAL A 54 -1.50 9.85 8.23
N LEU A 55 -0.66 10.79 7.79
CA LEU A 55 0.57 10.47 7.09
C LEU A 55 1.50 9.61 7.95
N GLU A 56 1.61 9.87 9.26
CA GLU A 56 2.44 9.06 10.16
C GLU A 56 2.02 7.59 10.18
N LYS A 57 0.72 7.30 10.22
CA LYS A 57 0.21 5.91 10.19
C LYS A 57 0.47 5.22 8.87
N GLU A 58 0.34 5.95 7.76
CA GLU A 58 0.60 5.42 6.42
C GLU A 58 2.10 5.21 6.19
N MET A 59 2.93 6.13 6.66
CA MET A 59 4.39 6.01 6.62
C MET A 59 4.89 4.85 7.48
N GLU A 60 4.20 4.53 8.59
CA GLU A 60 4.50 3.33 9.36
C GLU A 60 4.29 2.06 8.53
N ILE A 61 3.14 1.94 7.85
CA ILE A 61 2.84 0.84 6.93
C ILE A 61 3.87 0.77 5.80
N ALA A 62 4.13 1.91 5.15
CA ALA A 62 5.08 2.00 4.04
C ALA A 62 6.50 1.58 4.46
N SER A 63 6.93 1.99 5.65
CA SER A 63 8.26 1.65 6.19
C SER A 63 8.36 0.15 6.50
N MET A 64 7.29 -0.48 7.00
CA MET A 64 7.26 -1.94 7.22
C MET A 64 7.39 -2.71 5.90
N LEU A 65 6.70 -2.26 4.85
CA LEU A 65 6.82 -2.85 3.51
C LEU A 65 8.21 -2.65 2.91
N ALA A 66 8.79 -1.46 3.04
CA ALA A 66 10.14 -1.19 2.59
C ALA A 66 11.19 -2.02 3.33
N ALA A 67 11.02 -2.20 4.65
CA ALA A 67 11.87 -3.07 5.46
C ALA A 67 11.73 -4.55 5.06
N ALA A 68 10.56 -4.97 4.59
CA ALA A 68 10.33 -6.30 4.01
C ALA A 68 10.86 -6.45 2.57
N GLY A 69 11.50 -5.42 2.01
CA GLY A 69 12.17 -5.48 0.70
C GLY A 69 11.36 -4.94 -0.48
N HIS A 70 10.16 -4.40 -0.24
CA HIS A 70 9.30 -3.85 -1.30
C HIS A 70 9.67 -2.40 -1.66
N PHE A 71 9.43 -2.02 -2.92
CA PHE A 71 9.63 -0.66 -3.39
C PHE A 71 8.36 0.17 -3.24
N VAL A 72 8.33 1.05 -2.25
CA VAL A 72 7.15 1.84 -1.91
C VAL A 72 7.31 3.30 -2.33
N TRP A 73 6.34 3.79 -3.09
CA TRP A 73 6.19 5.19 -3.49
C TRP A 73 4.86 5.74 -2.96
N MET A 74 4.92 6.57 -1.93
CA MET A 74 3.75 7.24 -1.33
C MET A 74 3.29 8.41 -2.20
N LEU A 75 2.08 8.28 -2.74
CA LEU A 75 1.53 9.17 -3.77
C LEU A 75 1.08 10.51 -3.19
N PRO A 76 1.01 11.60 -3.98
CA PRO A 76 0.34 12.82 -3.54
C PRO A 76 -1.14 12.58 -3.24
N GLU A 77 -1.71 13.31 -2.27
CA GLU A 77 -3.16 13.30 -2.10
C GLU A 77 -3.81 14.11 -3.24
N ASN A 78 -4.51 13.42 -4.14
CA ASN A 78 -5.18 14.08 -5.26
C ASN A 78 -6.70 14.06 -5.08
N ASN A 79 -7.20 15.05 -4.32
CA ASN A 79 -8.63 15.20 -4.00
C ASN A 79 -9.51 15.53 -5.21
N ALA A 80 -8.93 15.82 -6.39
CA ALA A 80 -9.68 16.26 -7.56
C ALA A 80 -10.17 15.14 -8.49
N VAL A 81 -9.63 13.91 -8.40
CA VAL A 81 -9.81 12.87 -9.45
C VAL A 81 -10.56 11.62 -8.95
N GLY A 82 -11.34 11.76 -7.87
CA GLY A 82 -12.30 10.75 -7.40
C GLY A 82 -11.71 9.51 -6.70
N LYS A 83 -10.47 9.11 -7.00
CA LYS A 83 -9.72 8.10 -6.25
C LYS A 83 -8.43 8.68 -5.72
N ASN A 84 -8.08 8.31 -4.49
CA ASN A 84 -6.88 8.79 -3.82
C ASN A 84 -6.13 7.63 -3.14
N PRO A 85 -5.51 6.73 -3.94
CA PRO A 85 -4.76 5.61 -3.40
C PRO A 85 -3.49 6.10 -2.70
N ASP A 86 -3.02 5.31 -1.74
CA ASP A 86 -1.93 5.73 -0.86
C ASP A 86 -0.55 5.57 -1.50
N ALA A 87 -0.33 4.47 -2.21
CA ALA A 87 1.01 4.11 -2.66
C ALA A 87 1.04 3.34 -3.98
N ILE A 88 2.20 3.36 -4.62
CA ILE A 88 2.63 2.32 -5.56
C ILE A 88 3.60 1.40 -4.81
N ILE A 89 3.35 0.09 -4.87
CA ILE A 89 4.24 -0.95 -4.34
C ILE A 89 4.58 -1.90 -5.48
N ASP A 90 5.88 -2.03 -5.79
CA ASP A 90 6.38 -2.94 -6.83
C ASP A 90 5.70 -2.81 -8.20
N GLY A 91 5.25 -1.58 -8.54
CA GLY A 91 4.57 -1.28 -9.80
C GLY A 91 3.05 -1.42 -9.79
N LEU A 92 2.44 -1.74 -8.64
CA LEU A 92 0.98 -1.82 -8.48
C LEU A 92 0.48 -0.73 -7.52
N ILE A 93 -0.73 -0.23 -7.74
CA ILE A 93 -1.35 0.81 -6.90
C ILE A 93 -2.10 0.17 -5.74
N TYR A 94 -1.85 0.66 -4.52
CA TYR A 94 -2.44 0.16 -3.28
C TYR A 94 -3.12 1.26 -2.48
N ASP A 95 -4.10 0.83 -1.70
CA ASP A 95 -4.72 1.60 -0.63
C ASP A 95 -4.46 0.93 0.72
N PHE A 96 -4.13 1.73 1.74
CA PHE A 96 -3.71 1.27 3.05
C PHE A 96 -4.85 1.35 4.05
N LYS A 97 -4.97 0.32 4.89
CA LYS A 97 -5.89 0.32 6.02
C LYS A 97 -5.23 -0.28 7.24
N GLN A 98 -5.18 0.52 8.29
CA GLN A 98 -4.87 0.06 9.64
C GLN A 98 -6.18 -0.25 10.37
N VAL A 99 -6.36 -1.50 10.80
CA VAL A 99 -7.69 -2.00 11.16
C VAL A 99 -7.66 -3.04 12.27
N LYS A 100 -8.69 -2.99 13.12
CA LYS A 100 -9.04 -4.07 14.06
C LYS A 100 -9.86 -5.14 13.36
N LEU A 101 -9.76 -6.39 13.78
CA LEU A 101 -10.46 -7.51 13.13
C LEU A 101 -11.97 -7.27 12.92
N SER A 102 -12.64 -6.61 13.87
CA SER A 102 -14.06 -6.30 13.78
C SER A 102 -14.42 -5.45 12.56
N LYS A 103 -13.50 -4.59 12.11
CA LYS A 103 -13.70 -3.65 10.99
C LYS A 103 -13.00 -4.08 9.69
N VAL A 104 -12.31 -5.21 9.66
CA VAL A 104 -11.53 -5.68 8.50
C VAL A 104 -12.35 -5.69 7.22
N GLU A 105 -13.55 -6.29 7.24
CA GLU A 105 -14.37 -6.41 6.03
C GLU A 105 -14.77 -5.05 5.48
N GLN A 106 -15.30 -4.17 6.34
CA GLN A 106 -15.70 -2.82 5.97
C GLN A 106 -14.52 -2.03 5.38
N ARG A 107 -13.37 -2.02 6.07
CA ARG A 107 -12.19 -1.27 5.63
C ARG A 107 -11.60 -1.82 4.35
N PHE A 108 -11.61 -3.14 4.16
CA PHE A 108 -11.19 -3.77 2.92
C PHE A 108 -12.07 -3.32 1.74
N VAL A 109 -13.39 -3.30 1.92
CA VAL A 109 -14.33 -2.81 0.88
C VAL A 109 -14.14 -1.33 0.59
N GLU A 110 -13.86 -0.50 1.60
CA GLU A 110 -13.51 0.91 1.42
C GLU A 110 -12.22 1.06 0.60
N ALA A 111 -11.18 0.28 0.91
CA ALA A 111 -9.92 0.28 0.19
C ALA A 111 -10.09 -0.10 -1.29
N LEU A 112 -10.93 -1.11 -1.57
CA LEU A 112 -11.25 -1.54 -2.92
C LEU A 112 -11.95 -0.47 -3.79
N LYS A 113 -12.48 0.60 -3.19
CA LYS A 113 -12.97 1.75 -3.96
C LYS A 113 -11.82 2.60 -4.52
N GLN A 114 -10.68 2.63 -3.81
CA GLN A 114 -9.51 3.44 -4.14
C GLN A 114 -8.52 2.69 -5.04
N ALA A 115 -8.28 1.41 -4.79
CA ALA A 115 -7.36 0.59 -5.57
C ALA A 115 -7.79 -0.88 -5.62
N ASN A 116 -7.39 -1.62 -6.66
CA ASN A 116 -7.65 -3.06 -6.73
C ASN A 116 -6.72 -3.88 -5.83
N ASN A 117 -5.64 -3.27 -5.35
CA ASN A 117 -4.70 -3.87 -4.43
C ASN A 117 -4.79 -3.18 -3.07
N VAL A 118 -4.64 -3.94 -1.98
CA VAL A 118 -4.91 -3.45 -0.63
C VAL A 118 -3.78 -3.85 0.32
N VAL A 119 -3.45 -2.97 1.27
CA VAL A 119 -2.60 -3.30 2.42
C VAL A 119 -3.45 -3.23 3.68
N LEU A 120 -3.56 -4.33 4.41
CA LEU A 120 -4.22 -4.41 5.71
C LEU A 120 -3.18 -4.57 6.82
N ARG A 121 -2.98 -3.53 7.63
CA ARG A 121 -2.24 -3.63 8.90
C ARG A 121 -3.21 -3.98 10.03
N LEU A 122 -3.01 -5.13 10.65
CA LEU A 122 -3.86 -5.63 11.72
C LEU A 122 -3.34 -5.15 13.08
N LEU A 123 -4.24 -4.56 13.86
CA LEU A 123 -3.91 -4.01 15.19
C LEU A 123 -4.03 -5.02 16.33
N ASP A 124 -4.94 -5.98 16.20
CA ASP A 124 -5.37 -6.84 17.30
C ASP A 124 -5.58 -8.32 16.89
N GLU A 125 -5.19 -8.69 15.68
CA GLU A 125 -5.34 -10.06 15.18
C GLU A 125 -4.02 -10.56 14.59
N ARG A 126 -3.68 -11.80 14.93
CA ARG A 126 -2.50 -12.51 14.43
C ARG A 126 -2.85 -13.67 13.50
N ASN A 127 -4.12 -14.08 13.47
CA ASN A 127 -4.62 -15.15 12.62
C ASN A 127 -5.04 -14.63 11.24
N VAL A 128 -4.15 -14.77 10.27
CA VAL A 128 -4.38 -14.38 8.87
C VAL A 128 -5.55 -15.13 8.25
N SER A 129 -5.73 -16.42 8.55
CA SER A 129 -6.83 -17.22 8.00
C SER A 129 -8.20 -16.66 8.39
N ARG A 130 -8.32 -16.09 9.60
CA ARG A 130 -9.56 -15.42 10.04
C ARG A 130 -9.83 -14.13 9.27
N VAL A 131 -8.78 -13.38 8.97
CA VAL A 131 -8.84 -12.15 8.15
C VAL A 131 -9.27 -12.49 6.73
N LEU A 132 -8.61 -13.48 6.09
CA LEU A 132 -8.97 -13.99 4.77
C LEU A 132 -10.41 -14.51 4.75
N GLY A 133 -10.84 -15.24 5.78
CA GLY A 133 -12.20 -15.72 5.93
C GLY A 133 -13.25 -14.60 5.90
N LYS A 134 -12.97 -13.45 6.53
CA LYS A 134 -13.88 -12.29 6.52
C LYS A 134 -14.00 -11.62 5.16
N ILE A 135 -12.93 -11.59 4.37
CA ILE A 135 -12.91 -10.90 3.07
C ILE A 135 -13.17 -11.82 1.87
N LYS A 136 -13.21 -13.15 2.09
CA LYS A 136 -13.33 -14.18 1.05
C LYS A 136 -14.43 -13.91 0.02
N LYS A 137 -15.63 -13.49 0.46
CA LYS A 137 -16.75 -13.21 -0.46
C LYS A 137 -16.47 -12.01 -1.38
N HIS A 138 -15.70 -11.03 -0.90
CA HIS A 138 -15.37 -9.83 -1.67
C HIS A 138 -14.25 -10.12 -2.66
N VAL A 139 -13.28 -10.96 -2.30
CA VAL A 139 -12.24 -11.43 -3.21
C VAL A 139 -12.85 -12.20 -4.39
N LYS A 140 -13.82 -13.08 -4.14
CA LYS A 140 -14.49 -13.84 -5.22
C LYS A 140 -15.33 -12.98 -6.17
N ASN A 141 -15.95 -11.92 -5.64
CA ASN A 141 -16.94 -11.13 -6.37
C ASN A 141 -16.37 -9.84 -6.97
N LYS A 142 -15.10 -9.53 -6.71
CA LYS A 142 -14.43 -8.31 -7.18
C LYS A 142 -13.08 -8.65 -7.78
N LYS A 143 -12.62 -7.82 -8.72
CA LYS A 143 -11.25 -7.87 -9.23
C LYS A 143 -10.29 -7.33 -8.18
N VAL A 144 -9.93 -8.18 -7.23
CA VAL A 144 -8.85 -7.93 -6.28
C VAL A 144 -7.57 -8.47 -6.91
N GLY A 145 -6.53 -7.64 -7.01
CA GLY A 145 -5.23 -8.08 -7.52
C GLY A 145 -4.43 -8.71 -6.39
N THR A 146 -3.72 -7.86 -5.64
CA THR A 146 -2.86 -8.28 -4.53
C THR A 146 -3.33 -7.71 -3.19
N LEU A 147 -3.20 -8.52 -2.13
CA LEU A 147 -3.37 -8.12 -0.73
C LEU A 147 -2.07 -8.33 0.04
N PHE A 148 -1.62 -7.28 0.72
CA PHE A 148 -0.69 -7.42 1.82
C PHE A 148 -1.43 -7.46 3.15
N VAL A 149 -1.05 -8.39 4.02
CA VAL A 149 -1.48 -8.43 5.43
C VAL A 149 -0.24 -8.24 6.30
N ILE A 150 -0.28 -7.22 7.16
CA ILE A 150 0.80 -6.89 8.10
C ILE A 150 0.35 -7.19 9.53
N ILE A 151 1.13 -8.00 10.25
CA ILE A 151 0.89 -8.38 11.65
C ILE A 151 2.19 -8.18 12.44
N GLY A 152 2.22 -7.17 13.31
CA GLY A 152 3.47 -6.77 13.94
C GLY A 152 4.46 -6.34 12.85
N SER A 153 5.58 -7.05 12.73
CA SER A 153 6.60 -6.87 11.68
C SER A 153 6.50 -7.88 10.54
N ASP A 154 5.58 -8.85 10.62
CA ASP A 154 5.39 -9.87 9.59
C ASP A 154 4.55 -9.28 8.43
N VAL A 155 5.06 -9.40 7.21
CA VAL A 155 4.41 -8.93 5.98
C VAL A 155 4.13 -10.13 5.09
N ARG A 156 2.86 -10.38 4.80
CA ARG A 156 2.43 -11.50 3.95
C ARG A 156 1.71 -10.99 2.71
N ARG A 157 2.09 -11.54 1.56
CA ARG A 157 1.50 -11.24 0.25
C ARG A 157 0.53 -12.35 -0.18
N PHE A 158 -0.62 -11.95 -0.71
CA PHE A 158 -1.62 -12.83 -1.30
C PHE A 158 -2.01 -12.26 -2.66
N ASP A 159 -1.72 -12.98 -3.74
CA ASP A 159 -2.14 -12.62 -5.09
C ASP A 159 -3.43 -13.40 -5.43
N PHE A 160 -4.43 -12.72 -5.97
CA PHE A 160 -5.74 -13.29 -6.30
C PHE A 160 -6.04 -13.31 -7.80
N ASP A 161 -5.10 -12.87 -8.62
CA ASP A 161 -5.19 -12.82 -10.10
C ASP A 161 -5.18 -14.24 -10.77
N GLU A 162 -5.45 -15.31 -10.00
CA GLU A 162 -5.46 -16.71 -10.46
C GLU A 162 -6.76 -17.49 -10.10
N ILE A 163 -7.94 -16.86 -10.12
CA ILE A 163 -9.23 -17.57 -9.99
C ILE A 163 -10.23 -17.20 -11.09
#